data_AF-A0A7S9C5V5-F1
#
_entry.id   AF-A0A7S9C5V5-F1
#
_cell.length_a   1.000
_cell.length_b   1.000
_cell.length_c   1.000
_cell.angle_alpha   90.00
_cell.angle_beta   90.00
_cell.angle_gamma   90.00
#
_symmetry.space_group_name_H-M   'P 1'
#
loop_
_entity.id
_entity.type
_entity.pdbx_description
1 polymer ?
#
loop_
_entity_poly.entity_id
_entity_poly.type
_entity_poly.pdbx_seq_one_letter_code
_entity_poly.pdbx_strand_id
1 'polypeptide(L)'
;MTQAAAEPVSRCSFGAFVAETDPAGLNVRAAPSASAKVLGKLPPTFVEPSAGYGVRVEVEVIGARDGWFLIRNAQDNEALTDKPPRRMYSGEGWVSGGKLTVKSQADVGRASASPDAAAVLRIGDDEMFDSDGVVEAARLVDCKGRWAQVEFTEQRIPASMRAALRVEPAARTGLRPGRFRAWVDRLCAIQETSCPSLGAPEPAP
;
A
#
# COMPACT_ATOMS: atom_id res chain seq x y z
N MET A 1 21.19 -11.99 -23.54
CA MET A 1 21.71 -11.87 -22.16
C MET A 1 20.51 -11.77 -21.24
N THR A 2 20.26 -12.79 -20.43
CA THR A 2 19.12 -12.84 -19.51
C THR A 2 19.46 -11.97 -18.31
N GLN A 3 18.81 -10.81 -18.18
CA GLN A 3 18.97 -9.95 -17.01
C GLN A 3 18.29 -10.65 -15.83
N ALA A 4 19.08 -11.08 -14.85
CA ALA A 4 18.55 -11.52 -13.56
C ALA A 4 17.68 -10.39 -13.00
N ALA A 5 16.48 -10.72 -12.53
CA ALA A 5 15.63 -9.77 -11.83
C ALA A 5 16.46 -9.13 -10.70
N ALA A 6 16.50 -7.80 -10.65
CA ALA A 6 17.23 -7.12 -9.59
C ALA A 6 16.64 -7.55 -8.24
N GLU A 7 17.47 -7.97 -7.29
CA GLU A 7 16.99 -8.34 -5.96
C GLU A 7 16.57 -7.09 -5.17
N PRO A 8 15.58 -7.23 -4.25
CA PRO A 8 15.17 -6.17 -3.36
C PRO A 8 16.26 -5.83 -2.34
N VAL A 9 16.43 -4.53 -2.07
CA VAL A 9 17.37 -4.03 -1.06
C VAL A 9 16.74 -4.15 0.33
N SER A 10 15.44 -3.93 0.42
CA SER A 10 14.64 -4.12 1.63
C SER A 10 13.74 -5.34 1.47
N ARG A 11 13.78 -6.29 2.41
CA ARG A 11 12.86 -7.43 2.45
C ARG A 11 11.69 -7.13 3.39
N CYS A 12 10.49 -7.41 2.91
CA CYS A 12 9.24 -7.25 3.65
C CYS A 12 8.20 -8.24 3.12
N SER A 13 7.10 -8.45 3.86
CA SER A 13 6.01 -9.33 3.42
C SER A 13 4.70 -8.80 3.97
N PHE A 14 3.81 -8.30 3.10
CA PHE A 14 2.48 -7.82 3.47
C PHE A 14 1.59 -7.65 2.24
N GLY A 15 0.26 -7.60 2.45
CA GLY A 15 -0.68 -7.24 1.40
C GLY A 15 -0.75 -5.73 1.17
N ALA A 16 -0.91 -5.34 -0.08
CA ALA A 16 -1.07 -3.96 -0.52
C ALA A 16 -2.12 -3.87 -1.63
N PHE A 17 -2.55 -2.65 -1.93
CA PHE A 17 -3.59 -2.39 -2.92
C PHE A 17 -3.06 -1.48 -4.01
N VAL A 18 -3.39 -1.80 -5.26
CA VAL A 18 -3.07 -0.96 -6.42
C VAL A 18 -3.96 0.28 -6.41
N ALA A 19 -3.33 1.45 -6.34
CA ALA A 19 -3.96 2.76 -6.42
C ALA A 19 -3.76 3.37 -7.81
N GLU A 20 -4.25 2.69 -8.85
CA GLU A 20 -4.14 3.13 -10.24
C GLU A 20 -5.49 3.62 -10.76
N THR A 21 -5.52 4.80 -11.35
CA THR A 21 -6.72 5.40 -11.95
C THR A 21 -6.57 5.62 -13.45
N ASP A 22 -5.38 5.44 -14.01
CA ASP A 22 -5.13 5.49 -15.45
C ASP A 22 -5.83 4.31 -16.14
N PRO A 23 -6.74 4.54 -17.10
CA PRO A 23 -7.40 3.47 -17.87
C PRO A 23 -6.43 2.50 -18.56
N ALA A 24 -5.19 2.93 -18.84
CA ALA A 24 -4.16 2.09 -19.44
C ALA A 24 -3.58 1.02 -18.49
N GLY A 25 -3.91 1.10 -17.19
CA GLY A 25 -3.46 0.21 -16.14
C GLY A 25 -2.02 0.47 -15.66
N LEU A 26 -1.65 -0.26 -14.60
CA LEU A 26 -0.33 -0.16 -13.99
C LEU A 26 0.63 -1.14 -14.65
N ASN A 27 1.77 -0.65 -15.15
CA ASN A 27 2.81 -1.51 -15.72
C ASN A 27 3.55 -2.28 -14.61
N VAL A 28 3.63 -3.61 -14.76
CA VAL A 28 4.52 -4.49 -13.98
C VAL A 28 5.82 -4.68 -14.76
N ARG A 29 6.97 -4.47 -14.12
CA ARG A 29 8.27 -4.36 -14.79
C ARG A 29 9.28 -5.40 -14.32
N ALA A 30 10.24 -5.72 -15.18
CA ALA A 30 11.29 -6.70 -14.88
C ALA A 30 12.34 -6.21 -13.86
N ALA A 31 12.43 -4.90 -13.63
CA ALA A 31 13.39 -4.27 -12.73
C ALA A 31 12.77 -2.97 -12.14
N PRO A 32 13.30 -2.47 -11.01
CA PRO A 32 12.81 -1.26 -10.33
C PRO A 32 13.20 0.02 -11.07
N SER A 33 12.67 0.18 -12.28
CA SER A 33 12.94 1.33 -13.14
C SER A 33 11.81 1.55 -14.14
N ALA A 34 11.49 2.81 -14.42
CA ALA A 34 10.51 3.18 -15.42
C ALA A 34 10.93 2.82 -16.85
N SER A 35 12.23 2.62 -17.10
CA SER A 35 12.76 2.18 -18.40
C SER A 35 12.86 0.67 -18.55
N ALA A 36 12.62 -0.09 -17.47
CA ALA A 36 12.69 -1.55 -17.51
C ALA A 36 11.57 -2.15 -18.38
N LYS A 37 11.85 -3.31 -18.97
CA LYS A 37 10.87 -4.07 -19.75
C LYS A 37 9.57 -4.26 -18.98
N VAL A 38 8.44 -3.98 -19.63
CA VAL A 38 7.11 -4.29 -19.11
C VAL A 38 6.86 -5.79 -19.27
N LEU A 39 6.57 -6.48 -18.16
CA LEU A 39 6.22 -7.91 -18.12
C LEU A 39 4.72 -8.12 -18.34
N GLY A 40 3.91 -7.18 -17.87
CA GLY A 40 2.46 -7.21 -17.97
C GLY A 40 1.84 -5.98 -17.33
N LYS A 41 0.53 -6.01 -17.11
CA LYS A 41 -0.21 -4.91 -16.52
C LYS A 41 -1.21 -5.39 -15.47
N LEU A 42 -1.46 -4.52 -14.50
CA LEU A 42 -2.57 -4.64 -13.57
C LEU A 42 -3.67 -3.64 -13.97
N PRO A 43 -4.96 -4.04 -13.92
CA PRO A 43 -6.06 -3.15 -14.26
C PRO A 43 -6.17 -2.00 -13.25
N PRO A 44 -6.73 -0.84 -13.65
CA PRO A 44 -6.97 0.28 -12.75
C PRO A 44 -8.05 -0.07 -11.71
N THR A 45 -8.08 0.67 -10.61
CA THR A 45 -9.21 0.68 -9.69
C THR A 45 -10.50 0.99 -10.44
N PHE A 46 -11.55 0.22 -10.20
CA PHE A 46 -12.89 0.57 -10.67
C PHE A 46 -13.80 0.86 -9.48
N VAL A 47 -14.76 1.75 -9.67
CA VAL A 47 -15.77 2.05 -8.66
C VAL A 47 -16.95 1.13 -8.89
N GLU A 48 -17.33 0.34 -7.88
CA GLU A 48 -18.51 -0.52 -7.93
C GLU A 48 -19.77 0.36 -7.98
N PRO A 49 -20.53 0.41 -9.09
CA PRO A 49 -21.62 1.38 -9.24
C PRO A 49 -22.73 1.20 -8.20
N SER A 50 -22.95 -0.04 -7.73
CA SER A 50 -24.00 -0.35 -6.77
C SER A 50 -23.68 0.10 -5.33
N ALA A 51 -22.41 0.21 -4.98
CA ALA A 51 -21.95 0.43 -3.61
C ALA A 51 -21.03 1.65 -3.43
N GLY A 52 -20.52 2.22 -4.52
CA GLY A 52 -19.73 3.45 -4.52
C GLY A 52 -18.30 3.33 -3.99
N TYR A 53 -17.82 2.12 -3.66
CA TYR A 53 -16.44 1.89 -3.23
C TYR A 53 -15.52 1.46 -4.39
N GLY A 54 -14.21 1.69 -4.21
CA GLY A 54 -13.19 1.31 -5.18
C GLY A 54 -12.69 -0.12 -5.00
N VAL A 55 -12.90 -0.97 -6.00
CA VAL A 55 -12.33 -2.32 -6.08
C VAL A 55 -10.92 -2.21 -6.68
N ARG A 56 -9.92 -2.61 -5.91
CA ARG A 56 -8.49 -2.47 -6.26
C ARG A 56 -7.91 -3.86 -6.46
N VAL A 57 -6.82 -3.93 -7.22
CA VAL A 57 -6.05 -5.18 -7.27
C VAL A 57 -5.31 -5.33 -5.95
N GLU A 58 -5.51 -6.46 -5.28
CA GLU A 58 -4.73 -6.91 -4.13
C GLU A 58 -3.43 -7.53 -4.62
N VAL A 59 -2.33 -7.21 -3.97
CA VAL A 59 -1.01 -7.76 -4.26
C VAL A 59 -0.28 -8.09 -2.97
N GLU A 60 0.62 -9.06 -3.02
CA GLU A 60 1.58 -9.30 -1.95
C GLU A 60 2.89 -8.58 -2.28
N VAL A 61 3.34 -7.72 -1.38
CA VAL A 61 4.65 -7.06 -1.46
C VAL A 61 5.69 -7.94 -0.77
N ILE A 62 6.76 -8.27 -1.49
CA ILE A 62 7.86 -9.12 -0.99
C ILE A 62 9.21 -8.40 -0.87
N GLY A 63 9.27 -7.12 -1.27
CA GLY A 63 10.46 -6.30 -1.10
C GLY A 63 10.35 -4.94 -1.76
N ALA A 64 11.32 -4.08 -1.46
CA ALA A 64 11.42 -2.73 -2.01
C ALA A 64 12.84 -2.38 -2.43
N ARG A 65 12.93 -1.46 -3.39
CA ARG A 65 14.18 -0.85 -3.87
C ARG A 65 13.88 0.49 -4.51
N ASP A 66 14.49 1.56 -4.02
CA ASP A 66 14.46 2.90 -4.63
C ASP A 66 13.02 3.41 -4.96
N GLY A 67 12.07 3.14 -4.06
CA GLY A 67 10.65 3.51 -4.24
C GLY A 67 9.85 2.61 -5.18
N TRP A 68 10.44 1.53 -5.66
CA TRP A 68 9.78 0.43 -6.35
C TRP A 68 9.56 -0.75 -5.42
N PHE A 69 8.51 -1.51 -5.69
CA PHE A 69 8.12 -2.67 -4.90
C PHE A 69 8.02 -3.89 -5.78
N LEU A 70 8.62 -4.98 -5.32
CA LEU A 70 8.48 -6.31 -5.91
C LEU A 70 7.18 -6.90 -5.38
N ILE A 71 6.28 -7.22 -6.29
CA ILE A 71 4.95 -7.75 -5.99
C ILE A 71 4.75 -9.14 -6.58
N ARG A 72 3.81 -9.89 -6.03
CA ARG A 72 3.30 -11.17 -6.55
C ARG A 72 1.82 -11.35 -6.20
N ASN A 73 1.23 -12.46 -6.65
CA ASN A 73 -0.13 -12.88 -6.27
C ASN A 73 -1.20 -11.79 -6.52
N ALA A 74 -1.12 -11.11 -7.67
CA ALA A 74 -2.10 -10.09 -8.03
C ALA A 74 -3.48 -10.71 -8.28
N GLN A 75 -4.49 -10.20 -7.59
CA GLN A 75 -5.86 -10.69 -7.68
C GLN A 75 -6.90 -9.60 -7.39
N ASP A 76 -8.13 -9.81 -7.82
CA ASP A 76 -9.28 -9.05 -7.34
C ASP A 76 -9.88 -9.75 -6.12
N ASN A 77 -10.49 -8.98 -5.21
CA ASN A 77 -11.33 -9.55 -4.18
C ASN A 77 -12.73 -9.81 -4.75
N GLU A 78 -13.04 -11.08 -5.02
CA GLU A 78 -14.33 -11.51 -5.58
C GLU A 78 -15.51 -11.23 -4.63
N ALA A 79 -15.28 -11.07 -3.32
CA ALA A 79 -16.34 -10.69 -2.38
C ALA A 79 -16.78 -9.22 -2.52
N LEU A 80 -16.01 -8.40 -3.26
CA LEU A 80 -16.30 -6.98 -3.50
C LEU A 80 -17.02 -6.72 -4.83
N THR A 81 -17.22 -7.72 -5.67
CA THR A 81 -17.90 -7.51 -6.96
C THR A 81 -18.41 -8.81 -7.57
N ASP A 82 -19.62 -8.77 -8.14
CA ASP A 82 -20.17 -9.89 -8.94
C ASP A 82 -19.64 -9.90 -10.39
N LYS A 83 -18.68 -9.02 -10.71
CA LYS A 83 -18.08 -8.96 -12.05
C LYS A 83 -17.12 -10.12 -12.27
N PRO A 84 -16.99 -10.62 -13.51
CA PRO A 84 -15.98 -11.62 -13.83
C PRO A 84 -14.55 -11.14 -13.49
N PRO A 85 -13.66 -12.04 -13.03
CA PRO A 85 -12.27 -11.69 -12.74
C PRO A 85 -11.59 -10.99 -13.91
N ARG A 86 -10.87 -9.90 -13.60
CA ARG A 86 -10.20 -9.10 -14.62
C ARG A 86 -8.92 -9.80 -15.09
N ARG A 87 -8.63 -9.72 -16.39
CA ARG A 87 -7.34 -10.17 -16.92
C ARG A 87 -6.23 -9.29 -16.33
N MET A 88 -5.27 -9.90 -15.64
CA MET A 88 -4.11 -9.21 -15.09
C MET A 88 -2.88 -10.11 -15.12
N TYR A 89 -1.71 -9.49 -14.97
CA TYR A 89 -0.44 -10.21 -14.87
C TYR A 89 -0.33 -10.93 -13.52
N SER A 90 -0.08 -12.24 -13.53
CA SER A 90 -0.02 -13.08 -12.32
C SER A 90 1.40 -13.40 -11.83
N GLY A 91 2.43 -13.03 -12.59
CA GLY A 91 3.82 -13.29 -12.21
C GLY A 91 4.38 -12.27 -11.23
N GLU A 92 5.61 -12.49 -10.79
CA GLU A 92 6.34 -11.51 -9.97
C GLU A 92 6.85 -10.34 -10.82
N GLY A 93 6.87 -9.14 -10.25
CA GLY A 93 7.51 -8.00 -10.91
C GLY A 93 7.46 -6.70 -10.11
N TRP A 94 8.09 -5.68 -10.67
CA TRP A 94 8.30 -4.39 -10.03
C TRP A 94 7.23 -3.37 -10.44
N VAL A 95 6.64 -2.72 -9.44
CA VAL A 95 5.71 -1.60 -9.61
C VAL A 95 6.18 -0.38 -8.81
N SER A 96 5.74 0.81 -9.20
CA SER A 96 6.06 2.04 -8.46
C SER A 96 5.28 2.09 -7.15
N GLY A 97 5.94 2.36 -6.03
CA GLY A 97 5.28 2.56 -4.73
C GLY A 97 4.32 3.74 -4.71
N GLY A 98 4.48 4.70 -5.63
CA GLY A 98 3.52 5.78 -5.85
C GLY A 98 2.15 5.31 -6.36
N LYS A 99 2.03 4.05 -6.78
CA LYS A 99 0.81 3.40 -7.27
C LYS A 99 0.35 2.27 -6.35
N LEU A 100 0.94 2.16 -5.16
CA LEU A 100 0.54 1.22 -4.12
C LEU A 100 0.11 1.98 -2.86
N THR A 101 -0.89 1.46 -2.20
CA THR A 101 -1.35 1.91 -0.88
C THR A 101 -1.59 0.69 0.03
N VAL A 102 -1.80 0.95 1.31
CA VAL A 102 -2.07 -0.08 2.32
C VAL A 102 -3.20 0.39 3.24
N LYS A 103 -3.94 -0.55 3.80
CA LYS A 103 -4.78 -0.35 4.99
C LYS A 103 -3.99 -0.83 6.20
N SER A 104 -4.11 -0.11 7.30
CA SER A 104 -3.39 -0.41 8.53
C SER A 104 -4.29 -0.21 9.73
N GLN A 105 -4.43 -1.25 10.54
CA GLN A 105 -5.12 -1.17 11.83
C GLN A 105 -4.24 -0.60 12.95
N ALA A 106 -3.06 -0.07 12.62
CA ALA A 106 -2.31 0.75 13.56
C ALA A 106 -3.07 2.04 13.91
N ASP A 107 -2.95 2.44 15.17
CA ASP A 107 -3.47 3.68 15.77
C ASP A 107 -2.42 4.81 15.79
N VAL A 108 -1.14 4.44 15.60
CA VAL A 108 -0.01 5.38 15.51
C VAL A 108 0.92 5.04 14.36
N GLY A 109 1.41 6.08 13.69
CA GLY A 109 2.54 5.97 12.75
C GLY A 109 3.84 6.31 13.47
N ARG A 110 4.91 5.56 13.18
CA ARG A 110 6.18 5.62 13.93
C ARG A 110 7.34 6.20 13.14
N ALA A 111 8.32 6.77 13.85
CA ALA A 111 9.52 7.36 13.25
C ALA A 111 10.41 6.34 12.51
N SER A 112 10.40 5.09 12.95
CA SER A 112 11.15 3.98 12.33
C SER A 112 10.36 2.68 12.40
N ALA A 113 10.78 1.68 11.63
CA ALA A 113 10.22 0.32 11.63
C ALA A 113 10.58 -0.46 12.91
N SER A 114 10.05 -0.02 14.04
CA SER A 114 10.22 -0.64 15.36
C SER A 114 9.03 -0.30 16.25
N PRO A 115 8.53 -1.27 17.05
CA PRO A 115 7.45 -1.00 18.02
C PRO A 115 7.85 0.01 19.10
N ASP A 116 9.14 0.15 19.40
CA ASP A 116 9.65 1.08 20.41
C ASP A 116 9.93 2.49 19.86
N ALA A 117 9.82 2.66 18.54
CA ALA A 117 10.04 3.96 17.92
C ALA A 117 8.94 4.95 18.32
N ALA A 118 9.33 6.21 18.49
CA ALA A 118 8.41 7.30 18.80
C ALA A 118 7.25 7.37 17.81
N ALA A 119 6.05 7.59 18.33
CA ALA A 119 4.88 7.92 17.52
C ALA A 119 5.07 9.34 16.95
N VAL A 120 4.93 9.47 15.62
CA VAL A 120 5.09 10.73 14.88
C VAL A 120 3.85 11.13 14.10
N LEU A 121 2.82 10.26 14.10
CA LEU A 121 1.58 10.47 13.37
C LEU A 121 0.39 9.85 14.12
N ARG A 122 -0.70 10.60 14.27
CA ARG A 122 -2.05 10.14 14.66
C ARG A 122 -3.11 10.88 13.84
N ILE A 123 -4.22 10.23 13.50
CA ILE A 123 -5.34 10.83 12.74
C ILE A 123 -6.48 11.30 13.63
N GLY A 124 -6.50 10.85 14.88
CA GLY A 124 -7.44 11.21 15.92
C GLY A 124 -7.13 10.39 17.17
N ASP A 125 -7.99 10.52 18.18
CA ASP A 125 -7.94 9.62 19.33
C ASP A 125 -8.70 8.33 18.92
N ASP A 126 -8.04 7.17 19.04
CA ASP A 126 -8.55 5.83 18.68
C ASP A 126 -8.84 5.56 17.17
N GLU A 127 -8.42 6.46 16.28
CA GLU A 127 -8.56 6.30 14.82
C GLU A 127 -7.43 5.48 14.20
N MET A 128 -7.78 4.53 13.33
CA MET A 128 -6.84 3.69 12.58
C MET A 128 -6.52 4.24 11.18
N PHE A 129 -5.48 3.72 10.54
CA PHE A 129 -5.08 4.08 9.15
C PHE A 129 -5.77 3.22 8.08
N ASP A 130 -7.00 2.77 8.30
CA ASP A 130 -7.73 1.86 7.39
C ASP A 130 -8.93 2.51 6.68
N SER A 131 -9.29 3.75 7.05
CA SER A 131 -10.35 4.50 6.39
C SER A 131 -9.98 4.89 4.94
N ASP A 132 -10.97 4.88 4.05
CA ASP A 132 -10.76 5.11 2.61
C ASP A 132 -10.07 6.46 2.32
N GLY A 133 -10.44 7.53 3.05
CA GLY A 133 -9.82 8.85 2.88
C GLY A 133 -8.33 8.88 3.21
N VAL A 134 -7.89 8.05 4.15
CA VAL A 134 -6.48 7.93 4.56
C VAL A 134 -5.72 7.08 3.56
N VAL A 135 -6.30 5.95 3.16
CA VAL A 135 -5.76 5.02 2.15
C VAL A 135 -5.58 5.72 0.81
N GLU A 136 -6.53 6.57 0.40
CA GLU A 136 -6.45 7.38 -0.82
C GLU A 136 -5.38 8.48 -0.77
N ALA A 137 -5.09 9.00 0.42
CA ALA A 137 -4.05 10.01 0.61
C ALA A 137 -2.64 9.40 0.69
N ALA A 138 -2.54 8.08 0.84
CA ALA A 138 -1.33 7.33 1.11
C ALA A 138 -0.67 6.78 -0.16
N ARG A 139 0.66 6.66 -0.10
CA ARG A 139 1.47 5.90 -1.06
C ARG A 139 2.64 5.22 -0.37
N LEU A 140 3.08 4.08 -0.91
CA LEU A 140 4.26 3.39 -0.38
C LEU A 140 5.57 4.06 -0.80
N VAL A 141 6.55 4.01 0.10
CA VAL A 141 7.89 4.59 -0.10
C VAL A 141 8.99 3.56 0.09
N ASP A 142 8.93 2.82 1.19
CA ASP A 142 9.89 1.76 1.53
C ASP A 142 9.21 0.73 2.44
N CYS A 143 9.92 -0.36 2.78
CA CYS A 143 9.43 -1.35 3.72
C CYS A 143 10.55 -2.00 4.55
N LYS A 144 10.19 -2.65 5.66
CA LYS A 144 11.12 -3.44 6.47
C LYS A 144 10.36 -4.48 7.30
N GLY A 145 10.55 -5.77 6.99
CA GLY A 145 9.83 -6.85 7.65
C GLY A 145 8.31 -6.70 7.46
N ARG A 146 7.57 -6.54 8.56
CA ARG A 146 6.11 -6.30 8.52
C ARG A 146 5.71 -4.83 8.40
N TRP A 147 6.68 -3.92 8.33
CA TRP A 147 6.44 -2.49 8.34
C TRP A 147 6.44 -1.93 6.92
N ALA A 148 5.50 -1.03 6.65
CA ALA A 148 5.47 -0.20 5.46
C ALA A 148 5.80 1.25 5.83
N GLN A 149 6.70 1.88 5.09
CA GLN A 149 6.84 3.34 5.16
C GLN A 149 5.86 3.96 4.17
N VAL A 150 4.94 4.75 4.71
CA VAL A 150 3.86 5.38 3.98
C VAL A 150 4.10 6.88 3.95
N GLU A 151 3.95 7.49 2.77
CA GLU A 151 3.85 8.94 2.63
C GLU A 151 2.41 9.34 2.39
N PHE A 152 1.96 10.33 3.15
CA PHE A 152 0.63 10.90 3.03
C PHE A 152 0.70 12.28 2.38
N THR A 153 -0.29 12.59 1.56
CA THR A 153 -0.53 13.94 1.05
C THR A 153 -1.63 14.59 1.87
N GLU A 154 -1.28 15.54 2.73
CA GLU A 154 -2.18 16.11 3.74
C GLU A 154 -3.47 16.63 3.11
N GLN A 155 -3.40 17.36 2.01
CA GLN A 155 -4.57 17.92 1.32
C GLN A 155 -5.55 16.87 0.77
N ARG A 156 -5.10 15.62 0.57
CA ARG A 156 -5.97 14.51 0.13
C ARG A 156 -6.72 13.85 1.28
N ILE A 157 -6.31 14.11 2.53
CA ILE A 157 -7.02 13.63 3.71
C ILE A 157 -8.31 14.44 3.87
N PRO A 158 -9.46 13.80 4.16
CA PRO A 158 -10.74 14.48 4.39
C PRO A 158 -10.62 15.60 5.43
N ALA A 159 -11.30 16.72 5.19
CA ALA A 159 -11.19 17.91 6.05
C ALA A 159 -11.55 17.63 7.52
N SER A 160 -12.53 16.75 7.77
CA SER A 160 -12.91 16.29 9.11
C SER A 160 -11.75 15.63 9.86
N MET A 161 -11.02 14.74 9.19
CA MET A 161 -9.85 14.05 9.76
C MET A 161 -8.64 14.97 9.88
N ARG A 162 -8.44 15.89 8.93
CA ARG A 162 -7.32 16.85 8.98
C ARG A 162 -7.34 17.72 10.23
N ALA A 163 -8.51 18.02 10.77
CA ALA A 163 -8.64 18.79 12.01
C ALA A 163 -8.11 18.05 13.24
N ALA A 164 -8.15 16.72 13.24
CA ALA A 164 -7.68 15.86 14.33
C ALA A 164 -6.26 15.30 14.10
N LEU A 165 -5.70 15.54 12.91
CA LEU A 165 -4.39 15.04 12.50
C LEU A 165 -3.26 15.66 13.34
N ARG A 166 -2.50 14.80 14.03
CA ARG A 166 -1.30 15.17 14.78
C ARG A 166 -0.08 14.62 14.05
N VAL A 167 0.76 15.52 13.53
CA VAL A 167 1.97 15.17 12.78
C VAL A 167 3.18 15.83 13.42
N GLU A 168 4.09 15.03 13.95
CA GLU A 168 5.32 15.54 14.55
C GLU A 168 6.30 16.06 13.48
N PRO A 169 7.16 17.05 13.78
CA PRO A 169 8.13 17.59 12.83
C PRO A 169 9.04 16.52 12.19
N ALA A 170 9.37 15.48 12.94
CA ALA A 170 10.16 14.34 12.45
C ALA A 170 9.51 13.66 11.23
N ALA A 171 8.18 13.56 11.18
CA ALA A 171 7.45 12.98 10.06
C ALA A 171 7.50 13.83 8.77
N ARG A 172 7.83 15.13 8.87
CA ARG A 172 7.88 16.06 7.72
C ARG A 172 9.30 16.27 7.18
N THR A 173 10.32 15.74 7.86
CA THR A 173 11.72 16.01 7.56
C THR A 173 12.10 15.50 6.17
N GLY A 174 12.69 16.37 5.34
CA GLY A 174 13.14 16.02 3.98
C GLY A 174 12.01 15.88 2.94
N LEU A 175 10.78 16.26 3.28
CA LEU A 175 9.62 16.14 2.40
C LEU A 175 9.16 17.50 1.87
N ARG A 176 8.42 17.47 0.76
CA ARG A 176 7.77 18.68 0.22
C ARG A 176 6.69 19.16 1.20
N PRO A 177 6.39 20.48 1.23
CA PRO A 177 5.28 21.01 2.02
C PRO A 177 3.97 20.24 1.79
N GLY A 178 3.22 20.01 2.87
CA GLY A 178 1.96 19.23 2.83
C GLY A 178 2.14 17.71 2.70
N ARG A 179 3.37 17.19 2.86
CA ARG A 179 3.64 15.75 2.92
C ARG A 179 4.26 15.37 4.26
N PHE A 180 3.96 14.16 4.71
CA PHE A 180 4.56 13.55 5.89
C PHE A 180 4.68 12.05 5.69
N ARG A 181 5.62 11.42 6.40
CA ARG A 181 5.88 9.98 6.37
C ARG A 181 5.86 9.38 7.75
N ALA A 182 5.36 8.16 7.82
CA ALA A 182 5.44 7.33 9.01
C ALA A 182 5.59 5.86 8.63
N TRP A 183 6.15 5.09 9.54
CA TRP A 183 6.13 3.64 9.49
C TRP A 183 4.87 3.12 10.15
N VAL A 184 4.14 2.26 9.47
CA VAL A 184 2.93 1.60 9.99
C VAL A 184 3.08 0.09 9.91
N ASP A 185 2.46 -0.60 10.86
CA ASP A 185 2.33 -2.06 10.91
C ASP A 185 0.84 -2.45 10.97
N ARG A 186 0.53 -3.69 11.37
CA ARG A 186 -0.85 -4.22 11.36
C ARG A 186 -1.54 -4.02 10.02
N LEU A 187 -0.81 -4.35 8.95
CA LEU A 187 -1.23 -4.19 7.56
C LEU A 187 -2.26 -5.24 7.17
N CYS A 188 -3.27 -4.82 6.44
CA CYS A 188 -4.36 -5.68 6.00
C CYS A 188 -3.98 -6.39 4.69
N ALA A 189 -4.21 -7.70 4.64
CA ALA A 189 -3.96 -8.48 3.43
C ALA A 189 -5.08 -8.32 2.38
N ILE A 190 -6.30 -8.00 2.84
CA ILE A 190 -7.50 -7.89 2.01
C ILE A 190 -8.16 -6.53 2.17
N GLN A 191 -8.93 -6.14 1.16
CA GLN A 191 -9.59 -4.84 1.06
C GLN A 191 -10.82 -4.66 1.97
N GLU A 192 -11.35 -5.75 2.53
CA GLU A 192 -12.54 -5.74 3.38
C GLU A 192 -12.38 -4.85 4.62
N THR A 193 -13.51 -4.48 5.24
CA THR A 193 -13.55 -3.58 6.42
C THR A 193 -12.95 -4.19 7.68
N SER A 194 -12.75 -5.50 7.70
CA SER A 194 -12.10 -6.21 8.80
C SER A 194 -10.85 -6.89 8.28
N CYS A 195 -9.69 -6.44 8.76
CA CYS A 195 -8.44 -7.12 8.44
C CYS A 195 -8.44 -8.45 9.18
N PRO A 196 -8.10 -9.59 8.54
CA PRO A 196 -7.96 -10.84 9.26
C PRO A 196 -6.94 -10.61 10.36
N SER A 197 -7.40 -10.71 11.61
CA SER A 197 -6.58 -10.49 12.79
C SER A 197 -5.29 -11.31 12.61
N LEU A 198 -4.15 -10.64 12.45
CA LEU A 198 -2.84 -11.29 12.43
C LEU A 198 -2.62 -11.92 13.82
N GLY A 199 -3.11 -13.15 13.99
CA GLY A 199 -3.14 -13.84 15.28
C GLY A 199 -3.89 -15.18 15.32
N ALA A 200 -4.58 -15.61 14.26
CA ALA A 200 -5.06 -16.99 14.20
C ALA A 200 -3.95 -17.89 13.61
N PRO A 201 -3.44 -18.92 14.33
CA PRO A 201 -2.63 -19.94 13.70
C PRO A 201 -3.45 -20.62 12.60
N GLU A 202 -2.81 -20.85 11.46
CA GLU A 202 -3.31 -21.64 10.33
C GLU A 202 -3.94 -22.94 10.86
N PRO A 203 -5.17 -23.32 10.46
CA PRO A 203 -5.65 -24.66 10.76
C PRO A 203 -4.77 -25.64 10.00
N ALA A 204 -4.03 -26.45 10.75
CA ALA A 204 -3.23 -27.54 10.20
C ALA A 204 -4.12 -28.49 9.36
N PRO A 205 -3.54 -29.16 8.34
CA PRO A 205 -4.28 -30.03 7.41
C PRO A 205 -4.99 -31.19 8.09
#